data_AF-A0A9X1HXF6-F1
#
_entry.id   AF-A0A9X1HXF6-F1
#
_cell.length_a   1.000
_cell.length_b   1.000
_cell.length_c   1.000
_cell.angle_alpha   90.00
_cell.angle_beta   90.00
_cell.angle_gamma   90.00
#
_symmetry.space_group_name_H-M   'P 1'
#
loop_
_entity.id
_entity.type
_entity.pdbx_description
1 polymer ?
#
loop_
_entity_poly.entity_id
_entity_poly.type
_entity_poly.pdbx_seq_one_letter_code
_entity_poly.pdbx_strand_id
1 'polypeptide(L)'
;MKNFAILFLCLLSYDLPGQQLDSLSIIHNQQIFQVPQQVTETIRYDTKIRKPSSAQLEAVKSRIGSGLPLKDLYIIPEVYKQRAQNGKWVSFSPYIISHDNLEKNEQNNLSGEFTMILVADEQPSMRLNSNVLVEFGGSNVDFIPENVHINHTNGPLTKITVETDFANDSIPIRIITSKSGPKGYDFFMKVRPFIEIIAEKKSIQGMGIEEIPITVRFRGSSSSSSEQVVLHVSSGDLERTTINLPYNQARQVKLRSSGLENISIHATSNTLSGTSNNIIIKQQFPWMFLVSALLGGIVGILIRNGYRKDNKQAVTQFLAGTLMGLIAALAYYVLGVNFLQLRVSSMFNEFAVFTFSALSSLFLNPFALKKKTEGVRHIH
;
A
#
# COMPACT_ATOMS: atom_id res chain seq x y z
N MET A 1 -3.01 31.83 20.44
CA MET A 1 -2.72 32.88 21.43
C MET A 1 -1.51 32.45 22.25
N LYS A 2 -0.49 33.33 22.32
CA LYS A 2 0.74 33.23 23.16
C LYS A 2 1.74 32.16 22.69
N ASN A 3 2.99 32.42 22.33
CA ASN A 3 3.93 33.44 22.78
C ASN A 3 4.85 33.93 21.65
N PHE A 4 5.12 35.24 21.70
CA PHE A 4 5.98 36.05 20.85
C PHE A 4 7.05 36.63 21.79
N ALA A 5 8.33 36.42 21.52
CA ALA A 5 9.48 37.03 22.20
C ALA A 5 10.78 36.49 21.58
N ILE A 6 11.88 37.22 21.33
CA ILE A 6 12.31 38.58 21.71
C ILE A 6 13.65 38.89 21.00
N LEU A 7 13.85 40.18 20.65
CA LEU A 7 15.08 41.00 20.46
C LEU A 7 16.23 40.52 19.52
N PHE A 8 16.78 41.31 18.58
CA PHE A 8 17.13 42.75 18.50
C PHE A 8 18.32 43.19 19.40
N LEU A 9 19.52 43.20 18.82
CA LEU A 9 20.76 43.86 19.28
C LEU A 9 21.70 43.94 18.06
N CYS A 10 22.52 44.95 17.81
CA CYS A 10 22.61 46.34 18.23
C CYS A 10 23.63 46.96 17.27
N LEU A 11 23.27 48.08 16.67
CA LEU A 11 24.22 49.00 16.03
C LEU A 11 25.09 49.63 17.13
N LEU A 12 26.40 49.47 17.04
CA LEU A 12 27.36 50.30 17.75
C LEU A 12 28.41 50.78 16.74
N SER A 13 28.16 51.99 16.27
CA SER A 13 29.13 52.92 15.69
C SER A 13 30.21 53.24 16.74
N TYR A 14 31.46 52.96 16.39
CA TYR A 14 32.64 53.44 17.09
C TYR A 14 33.47 54.29 16.13
N ASP A 15 33.53 55.58 16.42
CA ASP A 15 34.52 56.53 15.91
C ASP A 15 35.89 56.22 16.52
N LEU A 16 36.92 56.10 15.68
CA LEU A 16 38.32 56.18 16.09
C LEU A 16 39.07 57.11 15.12
N PRO A 17 39.76 58.16 15.62
CA PRO A 17 40.57 59.03 14.79
C PRO A 17 42.02 58.55 14.75
N GLY A 18 42.62 58.66 13.56
CA GLY A 18 44.05 58.87 13.39
C GLY A 18 44.92 57.62 13.42
N GLN A 19 45.29 57.12 12.25
CA GLN A 19 46.62 56.56 12.04
C GLN A 19 47.06 56.70 10.58
N GLN A 20 48.38 56.90 10.46
CA GLN A 20 49.11 57.43 9.32
C GLN A 20 49.00 56.61 8.04
N LEU A 21 48.96 57.35 6.94
CA LEU A 21 49.17 56.91 5.57
C LEU A 21 50.60 56.38 5.40
N ASP A 22 50.76 55.06 5.41
CA ASP A 22 51.96 54.39 4.91
C ASP A 22 51.66 53.65 3.60
N SER A 23 52.36 54.10 2.55
CA SER A 23 52.72 53.37 1.34
C SER A 23 51.59 52.66 0.56
N LEU A 24 51.06 53.39 -0.43
CA LEU A 24 50.41 52.85 -1.63
C LEU A 24 51.38 51.91 -2.37
N SER A 25 51.31 50.62 -2.08
CA SER A 25 51.74 49.59 -3.04
C SER A 25 50.57 49.30 -3.96
N ILE A 26 50.69 49.75 -5.21
CA ILE A 26 49.77 49.43 -6.30
C ILE A 26 49.96 47.95 -6.60
N ILE A 27 49.25 47.09 -5.87
CA ILE A 27 49.04 45.70 -6.29
C ILE A 27 48.10 45.79 -7.48
N HIS A 28 48.68 45.59 -8.66
CA HIS A 28 47.97 45.40 -9.92
C HIS A 28 47.23 44.06 -9.85
N ASN A 29 46.16 44.04 -9.03
CA ASN A 29 45.26 42.93 -8.92
C ASN A 29 44.41 42.97 -10.19
N GLN A 30 44.91 42.32 -11.24
CA GLN A 30 44.09 41.94 -12.38
C GLN A 30 43.00 41.00 -11.83
N GLN A 31 41.95 41.60 -11.29
CA GLN A 31 40.65 40.97 -11.20
C GLN A 31 40.28 40.66 -12.64
N ILE A 32 40.65 39.45 -13.07
CA ILE A 32 40.14 38.82 -14.26
C ILE A 32 38.62 38.95 -14.11
N PHE A 33 38.05 39.88 -14.88
CA PHE A 33 36.62 40.04 -15.03
C PHE A 33 36.11 38.66 -15.44
N GLN A 34 35.55 37.91 -14.49
CA GLN A 34 34.95 36.63 -14.81
C GLN A 34 33.84 36.92 -15.79
N VAL A 35 34.01 36.34 -16.98
CA VAL A 35 33.13 36.47 -18.13
C VAL A 35 31.68 36.30 -17.66
N PRO A 36 30.75 37.17 -18.12
CA PRO A 36 29.40 37.24 -17.60
C PRO A 36 28.74 35.86 -17.53
N GLN A 37 28.01 35.64 -16.44
CA GLN A 37 27.11 34.51 -16.23
C GLN A 37 26.46 34.09 -17.55
N GLN A 38 26.61 32.80 -17.89
CA GLN A 38 26.00 32.21 -19.08
C GLN A 38 24.52 32.59 -19.12
N VAL A 39 24.15 33.47 -20.05
CA VAL A 39 22.77 33.95 -20.16
C VAL A 39 21.94 32.85 -20.79
N THR A 40 21.30 32.06 -19.95
CA THR A 40 20.23 31.15 -20.35
C THR A 40 18.94 31.94 -20.41
N GLU A 41 18.46 32.20 -21.62
CA GLU A 41 17.13 32.74 -21.83
C GLU A 41 16.13 31.60 -21.72
N THR A 42 15.08 31.78 -20.93
CA THR A 42 13.98 30.81 -20.86
C THR A 42 12.66 31.53 -20.97
N ILE A 43 11.82 31.05 -21.88
CA ILE A 43 10.49 31.58 -22.15
C ILE A 43 9.48 30.55 -21.67
N ARG A 44 8.69 30.92 -20.66
CA ARG A 44 7.51 30.16 -20.24
C ARG A 44 6.30 30.67 -21.03
N TYR A 45 5.64 29.78 -21.75
CA TYR A 45 4.50 30.15 -22.61
C TYR A 45 3.16 29.56 -22.15
N ASP A 46 3.16 28.71 -21.13
CA ASP A 46 1.95 28.16 -20.51
C ASP A 46 2.21 27.79 -19.02
N THR A 47 1.15 27.44 -18.31
CA THR A 47 1.17 26.99 -16.91
C THR A 47 1.02 25.48 -16.74
N LYS A 48 0.62 24.76 -17.80
CA LYS A 48 0.32 23.33 -17.73
C LYS A 48 1.15 22.52 -18.72
N ILE A 49 1.53 21.32 -18.29
CA ILE A 49 2.04 20.30 -19.19
C ILE A 49 0.91 19.89 -20.14
N ARG A 50 1.23 19.74 -21.43
CA ARG A 50 0.24 19.39 -22.46
C ARG A 50 0.78 18.32 -23.40
N LYS A 51 -0.11 17.72 -24.19
CA LYS A 51 0.32 16.88 -25.32
C LYS A 51 0.87 17.79 -26.46
N PRO A 52 1.92 17.35 -27.17
CA PRO A 52 2.42 18.07 -28.33
C PRO A 52 1.41 18.03 -29.48
N SER A 53 1.43 19.05 -30.34
CA SER A 53 0.69 19.02 -31.60
C SER A 53 1.26 17.96 -32.54
N SER A 54 0.50 17.54 -33.57
CA SER A 54 0.99 16.57 -34.56
C SER A 54 2.31 17.01 -35.22
N ALA A 55 2.46 18.31 -35.53
CA ALA A 55 3.71 18.84 -36.07
C ALA A 55 4.88 18.73 -35.10
N GLN A 56 4.66 19.04 -33.82
CA GLN A 56 5.67 18.86 -32.76
C GLN A 56 6.04 17.39 -32.56
N LEU A 57 5.05 16.49 -32.63
CA LEU A 57 5.25 15.05 -32.51
C LEU A 57 6.13 14.50 -33.64
N GLU A 58 5.85 14.89 -34.89
CA GLU A 58 6.67 14.49 -36.04
C GLU A 58 8.08 15.10 -35.99
N ALA A 59 8.22 16.33 -35.50
CA ALA A 59 9.52 16.94 -35.26
C ALA A 59 10.32 16.16 -34.20
N VAL A 60 9.67 15.70 -33.13
CA VAL A 60 10.30 14.88 -32.09
C VAL A 60 10.72 13.52 -32.66
N LYS A 61 9.87 12.85 -33.45
CA LYS A 61 10.18 11.57 -34.11
C LYS A 61 11.42 11.64 -34.99
N SER A 62 11.50 12.67 -35.83
CA SER A 62 12.64 12.82 -36.75
C SER A 62 13.96 13.07 -36.01
N ARG A 63 13.90 13.56 -34.77
CA ARG A 63 15.09 13.92 -34.00
C ARG A 63 15.61 12.85 -33.06
N ILE A 64 14.70 12.10 -32.42
CA ILE A 64 15.06 11.12 -31.39
C ILE A 64 15.03 9.68 -31.94
N GLY A 65 14.44 9.49 -33.13
CA GLY A 65 14.25 8.20 -33.77
C GLY A 65 12.85 7.62 -33.56
N SER A 66 12.43 6.73 -34.45
CA SER A 66 11.07 6.17 -34.51
C SER A 66 10.77 5.10 -33.45
N GLY A 67 11.77 4.67 -32.67
CA GLY A 67 11.64 3.56 -31.72
C GLY A 67 10.96 3.89 -30.39
N LEU A 68 10.62 5.16 -30.14
CA LEU A 68 10.03 5.57 -28.85
C LEU A 68 8.50 5.43 -28.83
N PRO A 69 7.90 4.99 -27.71
CA PRO A 69 6.45 4.97 -27.54
C PRO A 69 5.93 6.40 -27.32
N LEU A 70 5.71 7.13 -28.42
CA LEU A 70 5.36 8.56 -28.35
C LEU A 70 3.88 8.85 -28.06
N LYS A 71 3.07 7.82 -27.82
CA LYS A 71 1.63 7.97 -27.49
C LYS A 71 1.42 8.76 -26.19
N ASP A 72 2.41 8.69 -25.30
CA ASP A 72 2.43 9.34 -23.99
C ASP A 72 3.58 10.34 -23.86
N LEU A 73 3.82 11.08 -24.96
CA LEU A 73 4.70 12.25 -25.00
C LEU A 73 3.96 13.50 -24.49
N TYR A 74 4.62 14.24 -23.60
CA TYR A 74 4.15 15.50 -23.06
C TYR A 74 5.24 16.56 -23.17
N ILE A 75 4.84 17.82 -23.32
CA ILE A 75 5.75 18.97 -23.39
C ILE A 75 5.60 19.83 -22.13
N ILE A 76 6.74 20.16 -21.51
CA ILE A 76 6.81 21.20 -20.47
C ILE A 76 6.79 22.55 -21.19
N PRO A 77 5.96 23.52 -20.78
CA PRO A 77 5.72 24.74 -21.56
C PRO A 77 6.83 25.80 -21.41
N GLU A 78 8.05 25.36 -21.68
CA GLU A 78 9.27 26.15 -21.59
C GLU A 78 10.12 25.96 -22.86
N VAL A 79 10.70 27.06 -23.33
CA VAL A 79 11.74 27.05 -24.35
C VAL A 79 12.98 27.66 -23.76
N TYR A 80 14.08 26.90 -23.82
CA TYR A 80 15.40 27.33 -23.37
C TYR A 80 16.22 27.72 -24.58
N LYS A 81 17.03 28.77 -24.44
CA LYS A 81 18.03 29.19 -25.41
C LYS A 81 19.35 29.41 -24.68
N GLN A 82 20.35 28.60 -25.04
CA GLN A 82 21.69 28.69 -24.45
C GLN A 82 22.77 28.36 -25.48
N ARG A 83 24.03 28.65 -25.14
CA ARG A 83 25.16 28.19 -25.95
C ARG A 83 25.49 26.73 -25.66
N ALA A 84 25.71 25.95 -26.70
CA ALA A 84 26.33 24.63 -26.63
C ALA A 84 27.86 24.75 -26.46
N GLN A 85 28.52 23.63 -26.16
CA GLN A 85 29.98 23.54 -25.99
C GLN A 85 30.76 23.93 -27.24
N ASN A 86 30.15 23.78 -28.42
CA ASN A 86 30.72 24.24 -29.70
C ASN A 86 30.51 25.74 -29.96
N GLY A 87 29.96 26.49 -29.02
CA GLY A 87 29.69 27.93 -29.12
C GLY A 87 28.41 28.31 -29.86
N LYS A 88 27.71 27.37 -30.50
CA LYS A 88 26.44 27.63 -31.20
C LYS A 88 25.30 27.88 -30.21
N TRP A 89 24.38 28.77 -30.57
CA TRP A 89 23.14 28.96 -29.83
C TRP A 89 22.16 27.85 -30.19
N VAL A 90 21.59 27.20 -29.18
CA VAL A 90 20.62 26.12 -29.36
C VAL A 90 19.34 26.49 -28.63
N SER A 91 18.21 26.36 -29.32
CA SER A 91 16.88 26.45 -28.71
C SER A 91 16.29 25.06 -28.53
N PHE A 92 15.77 24.75 -27.34
CA PHE A 92 15.21 23.43 -27.02
C PHE A 92 14.09 23.50 -26.00
N SER A 93 13.25 22.46 -25.96
CA SER A 93 12.18 22.31 -24.98
C SER A 93 12.29 20.98 -24.23
N PRO A 94 11.90 20.93 -22.95
CA PRO A 94 11.83 19.69 -22.20
C PRO A 94 10.57 18.90 -22.56
N TYR A 95 10.74 17.60 -22.74
CA TYR A 95 9.65 16.65 -22.96
C TYR A 95 9.71 15.54 -21.92
N ILE A 96 8.53 15.01 -21.61
CA ILE A 96 8.32 13.85 -20.74
C ILE A 96 7.73 12.74 -21.59
N ILE A 97 8.27 11.54 -21.47
CA ILE A 97 7.77 10.32 -22.10
C ILE A 97 7.33 9.41 -20.97
N SER A 98 6.02 9.23 -20.79
CA SER A 98 5.52 8.20 -19.86
C SER A 98 5.72 6.84 -20.52
N HIS A 99 6.50 5.96 -19.91
CA HIS A 99 6.71 4.62 -20.47
C HIS A 99 5.61 3.68 -19.99
N ASP A 100 5.43 3.64 -18.67
CA ASP A 100 4.53 2.71 -18.02
C ASP A 100 3.59 3.41 -17.05
N ASN A 101 2.47 2.75 -16.76
CA ASN A 101 1.65 3.10 -15.61
C ASN A 101 2.36 2.59 -14.34
N LEU A 102 2.01 3.14 -13.19
CA LEU A 102 2.41 2.57 -11.91
C LEU A 102 1.86 1.15 -11.77
N GLU A 103 2.73 0.20 -11.49
CA GLU A 103 2.42 -1.20 -11.31
C GLU A 103 2.89 -1.70 -9.96
N LYS A 104 2.19 -2.69 -9.43
CA LYS A 104 2.54 -3.26 -8.14
C LYS A 104 3.75 -4.17 -8.28
N ASN A 105 4.83 -3.85 -7.57
CA ASN A 105 6.03 -4.67 -7.53
C ASN A 105 5.90 -5.82 -6.51
N GLU A 106 6.93 -6.66 -6.42
CA GLU A 106 6.98 -7.81 -5.51
C GLU A 106 6.90 -7.41 -4.03
N GLN A 107 7.38 -6.20 -3.69
CA GLN A 107 7.34 -5.61 -2.36
C GLN A 107 5.97 -4.98 -2.03
N ASN A 108 4.97 -5.12 -2.91
CA ASN A 108 3.63 -4.56 -2.74
C ASN A 108 3.57 -3.02 -2.81
N ASN A 109 4.64 -2.37 -3.26
CA ASN A 109 4.67 -0.94 -3.60
C ASN A 109 4.26 -0.74 -5.07
N LEU A 110 3.82 0.46 -5.41
CA LEU A 110 3.60 0.86 -6.79
C LEU A 110 4.88 1.49 -7.35
N SER A 111 5.36 0.98 -8.48
CA SER A 111 6.54 1.47 -9.18
C SER A 111 6.23 1.70 -10.65
N GLY A 112 6.80 2.74 -11.24
CA GLY A 112 6.62 3.08 -12.64
C GLY A 112 7.71 4.03 -13.10
N GLU A 113 7.74 4.28 -14.40
CA GLU A 113 8.88 4.96 -15.01
C GLU A 113 8.41 5.97 -16.05
N PHE A 114 9.04 7.14 -16.02
CA PHE A 114 8.97 8.11 -17.09
C PHE A 114 10.37 8.60 -17.44
N THR A 115 10.49 9.15 -18.63
CA THR A 115 11.76 9.64 -19.14
C THR A 115 11.65 11.11 -19.46
N MET A 116 12.75 11.83 -19.26
CA MET A 116 12.91 13.20 -19.70
C MET A 116 13.94 13.32 -20.80
N ILE A 117 13.67 14.26 -21.72
CA ILE A 117 14.58 14.63 -22.81
C ILE A 117 14.44 16.10 -23.15
N LEU A 118 15.56 16.73 -23.51
CA LEU A 118 15.59 18.06 -24.11
C LEU A 118 15.63 17.91 -25.62
N VAL A 119 14.64 18.47 -26.34
CA VAL A 119 14.56 18.36 -27.79
C VAL A 119 14.87 19.70 -28.43
N ALA A 120 15.93 19.75 -29.23
CA ALA A 120 16.37 20.93 -29.97
C ALA A 120 15.97 20.85 -31.44
N ASP A 121 15.87 21.98 -32.13
CA ASP A 121 15.59 22.00 -33.58
C ASP A 121 16.72 21.45 -34.44
N GLU A 122 17.94 21.52 -33.92
CA GLU A 122 19.15 21.17 -34.64
C GLU A 122 19.54 19.70 -34.40
N GLN A 123 19.91 19.00 -35.48
CA GLN A 123 20.57 17.69 -35.45
C GLN A 123 22.07 17.88 -35.74
N PRO A 124 22.99 17.11 -35.12
CA PRO A 124 22.79 16.02 -34.15
C PRO A 124 22.60 16.51 -32.69
N SER A 125 22.58 15.58 -31.73
CA SER A 125 22.65 15.87 -30.28
C SER A 125 23.81 16.83 -29.97
N MET A 126 23.56 17.84 -29.13
CA MET A 126 24.58 18.80 -28.70
C MET A 126 24.74 18.80 -27.20
N ARG A 127 25.99 18.93 -26.72
CA ARG A 127 26.30 19.18 -25.31
C ARG A 127 26.10 20.66 -24.98
N LEU A 128 25.40 20.91 -23.89
CA LEU A 128 25.04 22.22 -23.37
C LEU A 128 26.17 22.76 -22.48
N ASN A 129 26.34 24.08 -22.43
CA ASN A 129 27.33 24.71 -21.53
C ASN A 129 26.89 24.76 -20.07
N SER A 130 25.58 24.69 -19.82
CA SER A 130 25.00 24.59 -18.48
C SER A 130 24.03 23.42 -18.40
N ASN A 131 23.92 22.85 -17.20
CA ASN A 131 22.97 21.80 -16.91
C ASN A 131 21.57 22.40 -16.72
N VAL A 132 20.57 21.77 -17.32
CA VAL A 132 19.17 21.99 -16.96
C VAL A 132 18.88 21.13 -15.74
N LEU A 133 18.72 21.76 -14.58
CA LEU A 133 18.28 21.11 -13.35
C LEU A 133 16.76 20.94 -13.38
N VAL A 134 16.31 19.72 -13.15
CA VAL A 134 14.91 19.35 -12.94
C VAL A 134 14.81 18.60 -11.62
N GLU A 135 13.93 19.06 -10.75
CA GLU A 135 13.62 18.41 -9.47
C GLU A 135 12.20 17.85 -9.52
N PHE A 136 11.96 16.80 -8.74
CA PHE A 136 10.66 16.15 -8.65
C PHE A 136 10.10 16.27 -7.23
N GLY A 137 8.79 16.45 -7.12
CA GLY A 137 8.08 16.51 -5.86
C GLY A 137 6.78 15.73 -5.91
N GLY A 138 6.41 15.12 -4.79
CA GLY A 138 5.17 14.37 -4.64
C GLY A 138 4.96 14.03 -3.17
N SER A 139 3.70 13.89 -2.74
CA SER A 139 3.40 13.44 -1.37
C SER A 139 3.44 11.92 -1.32
N ASN A 140 4.30 11.34 -0.48
CA ASN A 140 4.52 9.89 -0.36
C ASN A 140 4.97 9.24 -1.68
N VAL A 141 5.84 9.93 -2.41
CA VAL A 141 6.41 9.46 -3.66
C VAL A 141 7.92 9.62 -3.60
N ASP A 142 8.63 8.54 -3.85
CA ASP A 142 10.08 8.51 -3.96
C ASP A 142 10.47 8.56 -5.44
N PHE A 143 11.50 9.35 -5.75
CA PHE A 143 12.01 9.53 -7.11
C PHE A 143 13.46 9.07 -7.18
N ILE A 144 13.76 8.24 -8.18
CA ILE A 144 15.10 7.71 -8.41
C ILE A 144 15.51 8.05 -9.85
N PRO A 145 16.41 9.03 -10.06
CA PRO A 145 16.99 9.94 -9.06
C PRO A 145 16.01 11.04 -8.60
N GLU A 146 16.29 11.66 -7.43
CA GLU A 146 15.46 12.74 -6.86
C GLU A 146 15.49 14.03 -7.70
N ASN A 147 16.63 14.28 -8.34
CA ASN A 147 16.82 15.39 -9.27
C ASN A 147 17.65 14.92 -10.47
N VAL A 148 17.51 15.64 -11.57
CA VAL A 148 18.17 15.33 -12.84
C VAL A 148 18.87 16.56 -13.38
N HIS A 149 20.11 16.37 -13.82
CA HIS A 149 20.90 17.37 -14.51
C HIS A 149 21.09 16.95 -15.97
N ILE A 150 20.37 17.60 -16.89
CA ILE A 150 20.46 17.30 -18.33
C ILE A 150 21.34 18.34 -19.01
N ASN A 151 22.40 17.88 -19.67
CA ASN A 151 23.37 18.74 -20.35
C ASN A 151 23.54 18.41 -21.83
N HIS A 152 22.53 17.79 -22.43
CA HIS A 152 22.52 17.40 -23.83
C HIS A 152 21.13 17.51 -24.43
N THR A 153 21.06 17.69 -25.75
CA THR A 153 19.79 17.71 -26.51
C THR A 153 19.66 16.47 -27.38
N ASN A 154 18.44 16.11 -27.76
CA ASN A 154 18.10 15.00 -28.67
C ASN A 154 18.66 13.62 -28.26
N GLY A 155 19.01 13.43 -26.98
CA GLY A 155 19.54 12.19 -26.43
C GLY A 155 20.89 12.36 -25.70
N PRO A 156 21.26 11.44 -24.79
CA PRO A 156 20.49 10.29 -24.32
C PRO A 156 19.19 10.65 -23.55
N LEU A 157 18.37 9.63 -23.32
CA LEU A 157 17.16 9.72 -22.52
C LEU A 157 17.52 9.64 -21.03
N THR A 158 16.94 10.49 -20.19
CA THR A 158 17.11 10.39 -18.74
C THR A 158 15.90 9.71 -18.13
N LYS A 159 16.09 8.53 -17.55
CA LYS A 159 15.04 7.72 -16.94
C LYS A 159 14.85 8.12 -15.47
N ILE A 160 13.60 8.22 -15.04
CA ILE A 160 13.19 8.49 -13.67
C ILE A 160 12.26 7.35 -13.25
N THR A 161 12.65 6.62 -12.21
CA THR A 161 11.80 5.65 -11.53
C THR A 161 11.05 6.36 -10.42
N VAL A 162 9.77 6.00 -10.27
CA VAL A 162 8.85 6.59 -9.31
C VAL A 162 8.27 5.47 -8.49
N GLU A 163 8.38 5.57 -7.18
CA GLU A 163 7.87 4.58 -6.24
C GLU A 163 6.92 5.22 -5.24
N THR A 164 5.86 4.52 -4.87
CA THR A 164 4.89 4.97 -3.85
C THR A 164 4.23 3.77 -3.18
N ASP A 165 3.90 3.91 -1.90
CA ASP A 165 3.14 2.92 -1.15
C ASP A 165 1.62 3.03 -1.40
N PHE A 166 1.17 4.16 -1.94
CA PHE A 166 -0.26 4.46 -2.05
C PHE A 166 -0.59 5.31 -3.28
N ALA A 167 -1.44 4.75 -4.15
CA ALA A 167 -2.14 5.52 -5.16
C ALA A 167 -3.52 4.92 -5.43
N ASN A 168 -4.50 5.78 -5.71
CA ASN A 168 -5.82 5.34 -6.17
C ASN A 168 -5.76 5.05 -7.68
N ASP A 169 -5.71 6.11 -8.49
CA ASP A 169 -5.86 6.00 -9.96
C ASP A 169 -4.73 6.69 -10.71
N SER A 170 -4.19 7.74 -10.11
CA SER A 170 -3.00 8.43 -10.58
C SER A 170 -2.34 9.14 -9.41
N ILE A 171 -1.04 9.35 -9.49
CA ILE A 171 -0.32 10.23 -8.58
C ILE A 171 0.04 11.55 -9.26
N PRO A 172 -0.11 12.69 -8.57
CA PRO A 172 0.44 13.96 -9.03
C PRO A 172 1.95 13.99 -8.76
N ILE A 173 2.72 14.11 -9.82
CA ILE A 173 4.15 14.42 -9.81
C ILE A 173 4.30 15.90 -10.11
N ARG A 174 4.98 16.63 -9.24
CA ARG A 174 5.38 18.01 -9.45
C ARG A 174 6.76 18.04 -10.08
N ILE A 175 6.87 18.63 -11.26
CA ILE A 175 8.13 18.81 -11.98
C ILE A 175 8.56 20.26 -11.81
N ILE A 176 9.69 20.46 -11.15
CA ILE A 176 10.23 21.77 -10.80
C ILE A 176 11.45 22.04 -11.68
N THR A 177 11.34 23.05 -12.52
CA THR A 177 12.46 23.61 -13.29
C THR A 177 12.94 24.90 -12.64
N SER A 178 14.14 25.36 -13.01
CA SER A 178 14.70 26.65 -12.56
C SER A 178 13.82 27.87 -12.85
N LYS A 179 12.83 27.75 -13.77
CA LYS A 179 11.95 28.85 -14.19
C LYS A 179 10.51 28.68 -13.73
N SER A 180 10.09 27.46 -13.44
CA SER A 180 8.77 27.20 -12.85
C SER A 180 8.63 27.76 -11.43
N GLY A 181 9.75 27.94 -10.72
CA GLY A 181 9.76 28.27 -9.30
C GLY A 181 9.21 27.12 -8.44
N PRO A 182 8.94 27.35 -7.14
CA PRO A 182 8.52 26.28 -6.22
C PRO A 182 7.16 25.65 -6.55
N LYS A 183 6.37 26.27 -7.44
CA LYS A 183 5.08 25.74 -7.87
C LYS A 183 5.21 24.59 -8.85
N GLY A 184 6.27 24.54 -9.66
CA GLY A 184 6.47 23.50 -10.66
C GLY A 184 5.33 23.38 -11.68
N TYR A 185 5.27 22.21 -12.33
CA TYR A 185 4.19 21.76 -13.18
C TYR A 185 3.65 20.42 -12.67
N ASP A 186 2.34 20.26 -12.61
CA ASP A 186 1.74 18.98 -12.23
C ASP A 186 1.65 18.04 -13.45
N PHE A 187 2.16 16.83 -13.29
CA PHE A 187 2.12 15.71 -14.23
C PHE A 187 1.45 14.52 -13.53
N PHE A 188 0.49 13.87 -14.17
CA PHE A 188 -0.25 12.77 -13.55
C PHE A 188 0.20 11.44 -14.16
N MET A 189 0.81 10.59 -13.34
CA MET A 189 1.14 9.23 -13.74
C MET A 189 0.03 8.29 -13.28
N LYS A 190 -0.52 7.54 -14.24
CA LYS A 190 -1.65 6.63 -14.00
C LYS A 190 -1.19 5.36 -13.31
N VAL A 191 -2.09 4.75 -12.55
CA VAL A 191 -1.92 3.43 -11.96
C VAL A 191 -2.53 2.39 -12.88
N ARG A 192 -1.81 1.29 -13.15
CA ARG A 192 -2.36 0.17 -13.91
C ARG A 192 -3.50 -0.45 -13.07
N PRO A 193 -4.70 -0.66 -13.63
CA PRO A 193 -5.79 -1.27 -12.89
C PRO A 193 -5.40 -2.59 -12.23
N PHE A 194 -5.73 -2.75 -10.95
CA PHE A 194 -5.38 -3.95 -10.18
C PHE A 194 -6.39 -4.20 -9.05
N ILE A 195 -6.50 -5.45 -8.60
CA ILE A 195 -7.36 -5.84 -7.49
C ILE A 195 -6.52 -5.91 -6.22
N GLU A 196 -6.94 -5.18 -5.20
CA GLU A 196 -6.29 -5.13 -3.90
C GLU A 196 -7.10 -5.92 -2.88
N ILE A 197 -6.50 -6.97 -2.32
CA ILE A 197 -7.06 -7.78 -1.23
C ILE A 197 -6.32 -7.43 0.06
N ILE A 198 -7.08 -7.11 1.11
CA ILE A 198 -6.60 -6.69 2.42
C ILE A 198 -7.28 -7.54 3.49
N ALA A 199 -6.48 -8.13 4.38
CA ALA A 199 -6.96 -8.76 5.61
C ALA A 199 -6.42 -8.00 6.81
N GLU A 200 -7.28 -7.68 7.78
CA GLU A 200 -6.87 -6.99 9.01
C GLU A 200 -5.97 -7.87 9.90
N LYS A 201 -6.18 -9.19 9.85
CA LYS A 201 -5.41 -10.18 10.60
C LYS A 201 -4.57 -11.04 9.66
N LYS A 202 -3.32 -11.30 10.07
CA LYS A 202 -2.39 -12.24 9.39
C LYS A 202 -2.52 -13.67 9.91
N SER A 203 -3.31 -13.90 10.95
CA SER A 203 -3.56 -15.21 11.53
C SER A 203 -4.98 -15.31 12.10
N ILE A 204 -5.57 -16.50 12.02
CA ILE A 204 -6.90 -16.81 12.56
C ILE A 204 -6.92 -18.19 13.22
N GLN A 205 -7.86 -18.42 14.13
CA GLN A 205 -8.11 -19.76 14.67
C GLN A 205 -8.70 -20.67 13.59
N GLY A 206 -8.07 -21.84 13.41
CA GLY A 206 -8.41 -22.84 12.40
C GLY A 206 -9.66 -23.65 12.70
N MET A 207 -9.89 -24.68 11.89
CA MET A 207 -10.96 -25.69 12.07
C MET A 207 -12.39 -25.11 12.14
N GLY A 208 -12.66 -24.06 11.37
CA GLY A 208 -13.95 -23.37 11.39
C GLY A 208 -13.95 -22.18 12.35
N ILE A 209 -13.27 -22.28 13.50
CA ILE A 209 -13.59 -21.54 14.72
C ILE A 209 -13.73 -20.02 14.53
N GLU A 210 -12.87 -19.40 13.73
CA GLU A 210 -12.84 -17.96 13.52
C GLU A 210 -13.24 -17.55 12.10
N GLU A 211 -13.97 -16.44 12.02
CA GLU A 211 -14.38 -15.77 10.79
C GLU A 211 -13.83 -14.33 10.81
N ILE A 212 -13.23 -13.89 9.71
CA ILE A 212 -12.67 -12.54 9.58
C ILE A 212 -13.18 -11.83 8.31
N PRO A 213 -13.29 -10.50 8.34
CA PRO A 213 -13.57 -9.73 7.14
C PRO A 213 -12.30 -9.63 6.26
N ILE A 214 -12.48 -9.88 4.97
CA ILE A 214 -11.51 -9.62 3.91
C ILE A 214 -12.06 -8.45 3.08
N THR A 215 -11.26 -7.39 2.98
CA THR A 215 -11.60 -6.21 2.20
C THR A 215 -10.99 -6.34 0.81
N VAL A 216 -11.80 -6.17 -0.22
CA VAL A 216 -11.38 -6.20 -1.63
C VAL A 216 -11.69 -4.85 -2.26
N ARG A 217 -10.71 -4.29 -2.98
CA ARG A 217 -10.79 -2.98 -3.63
C ARG A 217 -10.33 -3.09 -5.09
N PHE A 218 -10.92 -2.26 -5.94
CA PHE A 218 -10.46 -2.08 -7.31
C PHE A 218 -9.75 -0.72 -7.43
N ARG A 219 -8.46 -0.76 -7.79
CA ARG A 219 -7.57 0.40 -7.91
C ARG A 219 -7.16 0.61 -9.36
N GLY A 220 -6.70 1.81 -9.71
CA GLY A 220 -6.11 2.13 -11.01
C GLY A 220 -7.11 2.27 -12.16
N SER A 221 -8.40 2.05 -11.94
CA SER A 221 -9.41 2.29 -12.98
C SER A 221 -9.58 3.79 -13.19
N SER A 222 -9.81 4.20 -14.44
CA SER A 222 -10.18 5.60 -14.76
C SER A 222 -11.66 5.73 -15.11
N SER A 223 -12.40 4.61 -15.12
CA SER A 223 -13.82 4.57 -15.40
C SER A 223 -14.62 4.23 -14.14
N SER A 224 -15.82 4.80 -14.04
CA SER A 224 -16.84 4.45 -13.06
C SER A 224 -17.40 3.02 -13.21
N SER A 225 -16.82 2.21 -14.10
CA SER A 225 -17.21 0.84 -14.35
C SER A 225 -16.95 -0.04 -13.13
N SER A 226 -17.90 -0.88 -12.81
CA SER A 226 -17.71 -1.95 -11.85
C SER A 226 -17.06 -3.16 -12.51
N GLU A 227 -16.21 -3.88 -11.78
CA GLU A 227 -15.53 -5.08 -12.26
C GLU A 227 -16.05 -6.32 -11.53
N GLN A 228 -16.36 -7.38 -12.29
CA GLN A 228 -16.72 -8.65 -11.69
C GLN A 228 -15.44 -9.41 -11.32
N VAL A 229 -15.27 -9.66 -10.03
CA VAL A 229 -14.09 -10.30 -9.47
C VAL A 229 -14.46 -11.65 -8.87
N VAL A 230 -13.66 -12.66 -9.21
CA VAL A 230 -13.71 -13.99 -8.61
C VAL A 230 -12.54 -14.14 -7.65
N LEU A 231 -12.85 -14.39 -6.40
CA LEU A 231 -11.92 -14.69 -5.33
C LEU A 231 -11.67 -16.18 -5.27
N HIS A 232 -10.40 -16.54 -5.25
CA HIS A 232 -9.93 -17.91 -5.12
C HIS A 232 -9.25 -18.06 -3.78
N VAL A 233 -9.59 -19.12 -3.07
CA VAL A 233 -9.08 -19.43 -1.74
C VAL A 233 -8.52 -20.86 -1.73
N SER A 234 -7.31 -21.05 -1.20
CA SER A 234 -6.71 -22.39 -1.12
C SER A 234 -7.32 -23.27 -0.03
N SER A 235 -7.73 -22.68 1.10
CA SER A 235 -8.39 -23.34 2.22
C SER A 235 -9.28 -22.36 2.99
N GLY A 236 -10.28 -22.85 3.72
CA GLY A 236 -11.34 -22.02 4.29
C GLY A 236 -12.57 -21.91 3.39
N ASP A 237 -13.57 -21.17 3.87
CA ASP A 237 -14.81 -20.91 3.16
C ASP A 237 -15.07 -19.40 3.06
N LEU A 238 -15.40 -18.93 1.87
CA LEU A 238 -15.75 -17.53 1.63
C LEU A 238 -17.26 -17.40 1.53
N GLU A 239 -17.85 -16.45 2.26
CA GLU A 239 -19.30 -16.17 2.19
C GLU A 239 -19.74 -15.93 0.73
N ARG A 240 -18.87 -15.28 -0.06
CA ARG A 240 -19.07 -15.05 -1.49
C ARG A 240 -17.72 -15.14 -2.21
N THR A 241 -17.67 -15.98 -3.24
CA THR A 241 -16.50 -16.10 -4.12
C THR A 241 -16.55 -15.12 -5.28
N THR A 242 -17.73 -14.72 -5.75
CA THR A 242 -17.89 -13.72 -6.81
C THR A 242 -18.46 -12.43 -6.25
N ILE A 243 -17.80 -11.32 -6.54
CA ILE A 243 -18.22 -9.98 -6.12
C ILE A 243 -18.17 -9.00 -7.28
N ASN A 244 -19.12 -8.08 -7.31
CA ASN A 244 -19.05 -6.93 -8.20
C ASN A 244 -18.37 -5.78 -7.43
N LEU A 245 -17.20 -5.36 -7.87
CA LEU A 245 -16.42 -4.29 -7.27
C LEU A 245 -16.67 -2.97 -8.01
N PRO A 246 -17.39 -2.01 -7.40
CA PRO A 246 -17.46 -0.68 -7.95
C PRO A 246 -16.08 -0.01 -7.89
N TYR A 247 -15.84 0.88 -8.84
CA TYR A 247 -14.65 1.69 -8.86
C TYR A 247 -14.43 2.47 -7.55
N ASN A 248 -13.21 2.38 -7.02
CA ASN A 248 -12.74 3.05 -5.78
C ASN A 248 -13.63 2.79 -4.55
N GLN A 249 -14.42 1.71 -4.55
CA GLN A 249 -15.19 1.28 -3.40
C GLN A 249 -14.69 -0.07 -2.91
N ALA A 250 -14.58 -0.16 -1.58
CA ALA A 250 -14.24 -1.40 -0.92
C ALA A 250 -15.49 -2.28 -0.76
N ARG A 251 -15.36 -3.56 -1.04
CA ARG A 251 -16.32 -4.59 -0.62
C ARG A 251 -15.69 -5.47 0.43
N GLN A 252 -16.49 -5.89 1.41
CA GLN A 252 -16.07 -6.86 2.40
C GLN A 252 -16.73 -8.20 2.10
N VAL A 253 -15.93 -9.25 2.13
CA VAL A 253 -16.39 -10.64 2.15
C VAL A 253 -15.89 -11.27 3.43
N LYS A 254 -16.61 -12.26 3.96
CA LYS A 254 -16.15 -12.96 5.14
C LYS A 254 -15.45 -14.26 4.77
N LEU A 255 -14.33 -14.51 5.44
CA LEU A 255 -13.57 -15.74 5.35
C LEU A 255 -13.70 -16.49 6.67
N ARG A 256 -14.18 -17.72 6.60
CA ARG A 256 -14.17 -18.67 7.71
C ARG A 256 -13.02 -19.65 7.54
N SER A 257 -12.32 -19.95 8.63
CA SER A 257 -11.28 -20.97 8.62
C SER A 257 -11.88 -22.36 8.35
N SER A 258 -11.08 -23.34 7.93
CA SER A 258 -11.58 -24.72 7.76
C SER A 258 -10.59 -25.79 8.21
N GLY A 259 -9.31 -25.46 8.38
CA GLY A 259 -8.26 -26.42 8.69
C GLY A 259 -7.13 -25.77 9.48
N LEU A 260 -5.89 -26.25 9.25
CA LEU A 260 -4.67 -25.75 9.89
C LEU A 260 -3.62 -25.30 8.87
N GLU A 261 -3.91 -25.41 7.58
CA GLU A 261 -3.02 -24.97 6.51
C GLU A 261 -3.05 -23.45 6.34
N ASN A 262 -2.04 -22.89 5.69
CA ASN A 262 -2.09 -21.46 5.35
C ASN A 262 -3.19 -21.21 4.31
N ILE A 263 -3.94 -20.13 4.49
CA ILE A 263 -4.95 -19.67 3.54
C ILE A 263 -4.27 -18.70 2.58
N SER A 264 -4.22 -19.03 1.31
CA SER A 264 -3.81 -18.13 0.23
C SER A 264 -5.06 -17.60 -0.45
N ILE A 265 -5.17 -16.28 -0.58
CA ILE A 265 -6.29 -15.62 -1.28
C ILE A 265 -5.73 -14.78 -2.41
N HIS A 266 -6.27 -15.01 -3.60
CA HIS A 266 -6.01 -14.20 -4.78
C HIS A 266 -7.32 -13.94 -5.53
N ALA A 267 -7.31 -12.95 -6.41
CA ALA A 267 -8.47 -12.58 -7.20
C ALA A 267 -8.16 -12.62 -8.69
N THR A 268 -9.17 -12.94 -9.48
CA THR A 268 -9.12 -12.89 -10.94
C THR A 268 -10.31 -12.10 -11.46
N SER A 269 -10.13 -11.43 -12.60
CA SER A 269 -11.18 -10.74 -13.34
C SER A 269 -11.04 -11.10 -14.82
N ASN A 270 -12.15 -11.03 -15.56
CA ASN A 270 -12.16 -11.33 -16.99
C ASN A 270 -11.57 -10.18 -17.83
N THR A 271 -11.62 -8.94 -17.34
CA THR A 271 -11.13 -7.76 -18.06
C THR A 271 -9.69 -7.40 -17.67
N LEU A 272 -9.26 -7.79 -16.46
CA LEU A 272 -7.93 -7.52 -15.93
C LEU A 272 -7.03 -8.75 -16.13
N SER A 273 -6.00 -8.59 -16.93
CA SER A 273 -4.95 -9.59 -17.10
C SER A 273 -4.05 -9.68 -15.85
N GLY A 274 -4.58 -10.23 -14.75
CA GLY A 274 -3.77 -10.94 -13.74
C GLY A 274 -3.15 -10.17 -12.57
N THR A 275 -3.49 -8.91 -12.31
CA THR A 275 -2.86 -8.13 -11.22
C THR A 275 -3.70 -8.09 -9.93
N SER A 276 -3.91 -9.24 -9.29
CA SER A 276 -4.29 -9.25 -7.87
C SER A 276 -3.06 -9.48 -7.01
N ASN A 277 -2.98 -8.85 -5.85
CA ASN A 277 -2.03 -9.31 -4.83
C ASN A 277 -2.49 -10.66 -4.25
N ASN A 278 -1.53 -11.47 -3.81
CA ASN A 278 -1.78 -12.69 -3.04
C ASN A 278 -1.58 -12.39 -1.55
N ILE A 279 -2.57 -12.72 -0.73
CA ILE A 279 -2.46 -12.63 0.74
C ILE A 279 -2.40 -14.02 1.36
N ILE A 280 -1.55 -14.16 2.38
CA ILE A 280 -1.37 -15.42 3.12
C ILE A 280 -1.78 -15.20 4.58
N ILE A 281 -2.72 -15.99 5.06
CA ILE A 281 -3.25 -15.95 6.43
C ILE A 281 -2.93 -17.29 7.11
N LYS A 282 -2.30 -17.25 8.29
CA LYS A 282 -1.92 -18.46 9.02
C LYS A 282 -3.11 -18.99 9.84
N GLN A 283 -3.48 -20.25 9.65
CA GLN A 283 -4.43 -20.92 10.54
C GLN A 283 -3.69 -21.47 11.77
N GLN A 284 -4.23 -21.19 12.95
CA GLN A 284 -3.65 -21.63 14.22
C GLN A 284 -4.56 -22.64 14.89
N PHE A 285 -3.98 -23.63 15.57
CA PHE A 285 -4.76 -24.55 16.38
C PHE A 285 -5.45 -23.77 17.52
N PRO A 286 -6.77 -23.93 17.73
CA PRO A 286 -7.56 -23.14 18.66
C PRO A 286 -7.40 -23.67 20.09
N TRP A 287 -6.20 -23.52 20.66
CA TRP A 287 -5.88 -24.00 22.01
C TRP A 287 -6.81 -23.42 23.08
N MET A 288 -7.15 -22.14 22.97
CA MET A 288 -8.03 -21.47 23.94
C MET A 288 -9.45 -22.05 23.91
N PHE A 289 -9.98 -22.35 22.72
CA PHE A 289 -11.25 -23.05 22.58
C PHE A 289 -11.22 -24.41 23.27
N LEU A 290 -10.17 -25.20 23.02
CA LEU A 290 -10.01 -26.54 23.59
C LEU A 290 -9.91 -26.49 25.12
N VAL A 291 -9.06 -25.62 25.66
CA VAL A 291 -8.87 -25.46 27.11
C VAL A 291 -10.16 -25.01 27.78
N SER A 292 -10.87 -24.02 27.23
CA SER A 292 -12.15 -23.57 27.75
C SER A 292 -13.21 -24.67 27.73
N ALA A 293 -13.28 -25.46 26.65
CA ALA A 293 -14.20 -26.60 26.57
C ALA A 293 -13.88 -27.66 27.63
N LEU A 294 -12.60 -28.00 27.83
CA LEU A 294 -12.19 -28.99 28.84
C LEU A 294 -12.46 -28.48 30.26
N LEU A 295 -12.06 -27.26 30.59
CA LEU A 295 -12.28 -26.66 31.91
C LEU A 295 -13.77 -26.54 32.22
N GLY A 296 -14.59 -26.13 31.26
CA GLY A 296 -16.04 -26.10 31.41
C GLY A 296 -16.59 -27.47 31.76
N GLY A 297 -16.19 -28.50 31.01
CA GLY A 297 -16.63 -29.88 31.24
C GLY A 297 -16.23 -30.41 32.62
N ILE A 298 -15.01 -30.10 33.05
CA ILE A 298 -14.47 -30.41 34.39
C ILE A 298 -15.28 -29.71 35.49
N VAL A 299 -15.55 -28.41 35.35
CA VAL A 299 -16.33 -27.67 36.35
C VAL A 299 -17.76 -28.21 36.43
N GLY A 300 -18.39 -28.48 35.28
CA GLY A 300 -19.74 -29.04 35.23
C GLY A 300 -19.85 -30.40 35.95
N ILE A 301 -18.87 -31.29 35.79
CA ILE A 301 -18.88 -32.59 36.47
C ILE A 301 -18.61 -32.48 37.97
N LEU A 302 -17.70 -31.58 38.38
CA LEU A 302 -17.41 -31.34 39.80
C LEU A 302 -18.66 -30.82 40.54
N ILE A 303 -19.40 -29.89 39.92
CA ILE A 303 -20.67 -29.39 40.46
C ILE A 303 -21.70 -30.52 40.53
N ARG A 304 -21.86 -31.31 39.47
CA ARG A 304 -22.85 -32.39 39.40
C ARG A 304 -22.66 -33.46 40.47
N ASN A 305 -21.43 -33.91 40.65
CA ASN A 305 -21.14 -35.04 41.52
C ASN A 305 -21.01 -34.63 43.00
N GLY A 306 -20.79 -33.34 43.27
CA GLY A 306 -20.41 -32.84 44.60
C GLY A 306 -19.15 -33.54 45.13
N TYR A 307 -18.74 -33.19 46.35
CA TYR A 307 -17.63 -33.85 47.05
C TYR A 307 -18.00 -35.24 47.61
N ARG A 308 -18.71 -36.08 46.82
CA ARG A 308 -19.09 -37.44 47.25
C ARG A 308 -17.83 -38.32 47.30
N LYS A 309 -17.38 -38.61 48.52
CA LYS A 309 -16.06 -39.18 48.85
C LYS A 309 -15.84 -40.65 48.42
N ASP A 310 -16.90 -41.40 48.16
CA ASP A 310 -16.84 -42.88 48.05
C ASP A 310 -17.15 -43.46 46.66
N ASN A 311 -16.92 -42.71 45.57
CA ASN A 311 -17.22 -43.24 44.25
C ASN A 311 -16.03 -43.97 43.63
N LYS A 312 -16.06 -45.31 43.66
CA LYS A 312 -15.14 -46.19 42.88
C LYS A 312 -15.14 -45.88 41.36
N GLN A 313 -16.09 -45.08 40.89
CA GLN A 313 -16.25 -44.63 39.50
C GLN A 313 -15.90 -43.14 39.26
N ALA A 314 -15.16 -42.49 40.18
CA ALA A 314 -14.83 -41.06 40.05
C ALA A 314 -14.09 -40.73 38.75
N VAL A 315 -13.12 -41.54 38.35
CA VAL A 315 -12.32 -41.32 37.12
C VAL A 315 -13.16 -41.44 35.86
N THR A 316 -14.03 -42.45 35.77
CA THR A 316 -14.89 -42.65 34.60
C THR A 316 -15.95 -41.56 34.49
N GLN A 317 -16.48 -41.09 35.63
CA GLN A 317 -17.42 -39.96 35.65
C GLN A 317 -16.75 -38.64 35.26
N PHE A 318 -15.51 -38.42 35.72
CA PHE A 318 -14.70 -37.27 35.32
C PHE A 318 -14.44 -37.25 33.81
N LEU A 319 -13.92 -38.35 33.25
CA LEU A 319 -13.68 -38.49 31.81
C LEU A 319 -14.96 -38.30 30.99
N ALA A 320 -16.06 -38.92 31.42
CA ALA A 320 -17.34 -38.80 30.73
C ALA A 320 -17.88 -37.36 30.76
N GLY A 321 -17.76 -36.65 31.88
CA GLY A 321 -18.18 -35.25 32.01
C GLY A 321 -17.35 -34.30 31.14
N THR A 322 -16.02 -34.45 31.18
CA THR A 322 -15.11 -33.67 30.34
C THR A 322 -15.36 -33.91 28.85
N LEU A 323 -15.56 -35.17 28.43
CA LEU A 323 -15.87 -35.51 27.04
C LEU A 323 -17.24 -34.96 26.63
N MET A 324 -18.24 -35.01 27.51
CA MET A 324 -19.57 -34.46 27.23
C MET A 324 -19.51 -32.93 27.03
N GLY A 325 -18.71 -32.24 27.85
CA GLY A 325 -18.45 -30.82 27.70
C GLY A 325 -17.79 -30.48 26.36
N LEU A 326 -16.78 -31.26 25.96
CA LEU A 326 -16.13 -31.10 24.66
C LEU A 326 -17.10 -31.33 23.50
N ILE A 327 -17.90 -32.40 23.54
CA ILE A 327 -18.91 -32.68 22.51
C ILE A 327 -19.94 -31.55 22.43
N ALA A 328 -20.37 -31.02 23.57
CA ALA A 328 -21.31 -29.91 23.59
C ALA A 328 -20.71 -28.61 23.03
N ALA A 329 -19.44 -28.32 23.33
CA ALA A 329 -18.73 -27.19 22.73
C ALA A 329 -18.62 -27.34 21.20
N LEU A 330 -18.30 -28.54 20.71
CA LEU A 330 -18.28 -28.84 19.28
C LEU A 330 -19.68 -28.72 18.66
N ALA A 331 -20.73 -29.21 19.32
CA ALA A 331 -22.09 -29.10 18.84
C ALA A 331 -22.58 -27.65 18.78
N TYR A 332 -22.33 -26.86 19.82
CA TYR A 332 -22.60 -25.42 19.84
C TYR A 332 -21.96 -24.72 18.64
N TYR A 333 -20.70 -25.07 18.36
CA TYR A 333 -19.93 -24.52 17.28
C TYR A 333 -20.44 -24.96 15.88
N VAL A 334 -20.61 -26.27 15.66
CA VAL A 334 -21.06 -26.85 14.37
C VAL A 334 -22.47 -26.42 14.00
N LEU A 335 -23.37 -26.34 14.99
CA LEU A 335 -24.73 -25.86 14.76
C LEU A 335 -24.77 -24.35 14.45
N GLY A 336 -23.63 -23.66 14.55
CA GLY A 336 -23.51 -22.25 14.22
C GLY A 336 -24.51 -21.40 14.99
N VAL A 337 -24.84 -21.81 16.22
CA VAL A 337 -25.94 -21.17 16.96
C VAL A 337 -25.45 -19.86 17.54
N ASN A 338 -25.42 -18.85 16.67
CA ASN A 338 -25.35 -17.45 17.03
C ASN A 338 -26.67 -17.05 17.68
N PHE A 339 -26.98 -17.60 18.87
CA PHE A 339 -28.16 -17.22 19.66
C PHE A 339 -28.17 -15.73 19.98
N LEU A 340 -26.99 -15.10 19.97
CA LEU A 340 -26.80 -13.68 20.14
C LEU A 340 -26.04 -13.20 18.90
N GLN A 341 -26.68 -12.47 17.99
CA GLN A 341 -26.04 -11.78 16.85
C GLN A 341 -25.07 -10.66 17.29
N LEU A 342 -24.47 -10.80 18.47
CA LEU A 342 -23.51 -9.88 19.02
C LEU A 342 -22.17 -10.12 18.31
N ARG A 343 -21.55 -9.05 17.81
CA ARG A 343 -20.15 -9.07 17.39
C ARG A 343 -19.30 -9.16 18.64
N VAL A 344 -19.08 -10.38 19.11
CA VAL A 344 -18.35 -10.58 20.35
C VAL A 344 -16.88 -10.84 20.06
N SER A 345 -16.02 -10.12 20.78
CA SER A 345 -14.56 -10.32 20.76
C SER A 345 -14.21 -11.78 21.02
N SER A 346 -13.08 -12.28 20.52
CA SER A 346 -12.58 -13.65 20.75
C SER A 346 -12.84 -14.11 22.19
N MET A 347 -12.47 -13.27 23.17
CA MET A 347 -12.64 -13.51 24.61
C MET A 347 -14.02 -14.02 25.03
N PHE A 348 -15.08 -13.47 24.44
CA PHE A 348 -16.45 -13.86 24.78
C PHE A 348 -16.85 -15.20 24.16
N ASN A 349 -16.29 -15.55 23.00
CA ASN A 349 -16.50 -16.86 22.41
C ASN A 349 -15.94 -17.96 23.34
N GLU A 350 -14.77 -17.73 23.93
CA GLU A 350 -14.20 -18.70 24.88
C GLU A 350 -15.03 -18.82 26.18
N PHE A 351 -15.57 -17.72 26.70
CA PHE A 351 -16.50 -17.76 27.85
C PHE A 351 -17.81 -18.50 27.52
N ALA A 352 -18.37 -18.28 26.33
CA ALA A 352 -19.55 -18.99 25.88
C ALA A 352 -19.28 -20.50 25.80
N VAL A 353 -18.16 -20.90 25.17
CA VAL A 353 -17.73 -22.30 25.06
C VAL A 353 -17.55 -22.95 26.43
N PHE A 354 -16.88 -22.28 27.36
CA PHE A 354 -16.73 -22.74 28.73
C PHE A 354 -18.10 -22.96 29.41
N THR A 355 -18.99 -21.97 29.31
CA THR A 355 -20.31 -21.99 29.97
C THR A 355 -21.20 -23.09 29.39
N PHE A 356 -21.29 -23.21 28.06
CA PHE A 356 -22.05 -24.26 27.39
C PHE A 356 -21.52 -25.65 27.72
N SER A 357 -20.19 -25.80 27.75
CA SER A 357 -19.54 -27.06 28.15
C SER A 357 -19.88 -27.43 29.60
N ALA A 358 -19.80 -26.47 30.52
CA ALA A 358 -20.13 -26.68 31.94
C ALA A 358 -21.60 -27.06 32.16
N LEU A 359 -22.53 -26.32 31.54
CA LEU A 359 -23.97 -26.62 31.62
C LEU A 359 -24.29 -27.99 31.04
N SER A 360 -23.71 -28.33 29.89
CA SER A 360 -23.96 -29.62 29.26
C SER A 360 -23.44 -30.78 30.09
N SER A 361 -22.23 -30.67 30.65
CA SER A 361 -21.68 -31.66 31.59
C SER A 361 -22.51 -31.78 32.88
N LEU A 362 -23.05 -30.66 33.38
CA LEU A 362 -23.90 -30.63 34.56
C LEU A 362 -25.24 -31.35 34.34
N PHE A 363 -25.92 -31.11 33.22
CA PHE A 363 -27.28 -31.62 32.98
C PHE A 363 -27.34 -32.95 32.22
N LEU A 364 -26.38 -33.26 31.35
CA LEU A 364 -26.41 -34.48 30.54
C LEU A 364 -25.75 -35.64 31.29
N ASN A 365 -26.57 -36.54 31.84
CA ASN A 365 -26.08 -37.74 32.53
C ASN A 365 -25.99 -38.93 31.56
N PRO A 366 -24.78 -39.31 31.08
CA PRO A 366 -24.62 -40.41 30.13
C PRO A 366 -25.04 -41.78 30.71
N PHE A 367 -25.10 -41.92 32.04
CA PHE A 367 -25.44 -43.19 32.70
C PHE A 367 -26.94 -43.36 32.98
N ALA A 368 -27.75 -42.31 32.84
CA ALA A 368 -29.20 -42.41 33.02
C ALA A 368 -29.86 -43.36 32.01
N LEU A 369 -29.26 -43.53 30.82
CA LEU A 369 -29.75 -44.41 29.78
C LEU A 369 -29.57 -45.92 30.11
N LYS A 370 -28.62 -46.27 30.98
CA LYS A 370 -28.30 -47.69 31.26
C LYS A 370 -29.23 -48.33 32.31
N LYS A 371 -29.83 -47.54 33.21
CA LYS A 371 -30.71 -48.07 34.28
C LYS A 371 -32.07 -48.60 33.79
N LYS A 372 -32.49 -48.27 32.57
CA LYS A 372 -33.82 -48.67 32.06
C LYS A 372 -33.86 -50.08 31.45
N THR A 373 -32.72 -50.70 31.16
CA THR A 373 -32.63 -52.02 30.49
C THR A 373 -32.46 -53.21 31.43
N GLU A 374 -32.08 -53.00 32.70
CA GLU A 374 -31.92 -54.11 33.68
C GLU A 374 -33.20 -54.43 34.47
N GLY A 375 -34.23 -53.58 34.39
CA GLY A 375 -35.50 -53.76 35.12
C GLY A 375 -36.52 -54.71 34.49
N VAL A 376 -36.23 -55.36 33.36
CA VAL A 376 -37.20 -56.19 32.60
C VAL A 376 -36.92 -57.70 32.69
N ARG A 377 -35.95 -58.15 33.50
CA ARG A 377 -35.52 -59.58 33.52
C ARG A 377 -36.04 -60.44 34.68
N HIS A 378 -37.05 -60.02 35.43
CA HIS A 378 -37.70 -60.89 36.43
C HIS A 378 -39.22 -60.89 36.31
N ILE A 379 -39.72 -61.53 35.25
CA ILE A 379 -41.02 -62.20 35.25
C ILE A 379 -40.82 -63.53 34.50
N HIS A 380 -40.44 -64.58 35.23
CA HIS A 380 -40.69 -65.97 34.88
C HIS A 380 -40.65 -66.83 36.12
#